data_AF-L9UZ70-F1
#
_entry.id   AF-L9UZ70-F1
#
_cell.length_a   1.000
_cell.length_b   1.000
_cell.length_c   1.000
_cell.angle_alpha   90.00
_cell.angle_beta   90.00
_cell.angle_gamma   90.00
#
_symmetry.space_group_name_H-M   'P 1'
#
loop_
_entity.id
_entity.type
_entity.pdbx_description
1 polymer ?
#
loop_
_entity_poly.entity_id
_entity_poly.type
_entity_poly.pdbx_seq_one_letter_code
_entity_poly.pdbx_strand_id
1 'polypeptide(L)' 'EQHNVTTPLHGPVAEITERVYEELEVLHALDEPKSVADLQQELDWPAADVQEIVRRLEEKDTVAVTDGRVERRSTTI' A
#
# COMPACT_ATOMS: atom_id res chain seq x y z
N GLU A 1 -20.92 15.54 -23.16
CA GLU A 1 -20.43 14.33 -23.84
C GLU A 1 -19.48 13.63 -22.89
N GLN A 2 -19.76 12.39 -22.50
CA GLN A 2 -18.87 11.59 -21.67
C GLN A 2 -17.96 10.79 -22.60
N HIS A 3 -16.72 11.24 -22.77
CA HIS A 3 -15.73 10.47 -23.51
C HIS A 3 -15.32 9.29 -22.63
N ASN A 4 -16.03 8.16 -22.77
CA ASN A 4 -15.58 6.88 -22.27
C ASN A 4 -14.41 6.41 -23.15
N VAL A 5 -13.26 7.08 -23.02
CA VAL A 5 -11.99 6.63 -23.57
C VAL A 5 -11.56 5.39 -22.78
N THR A 6 -12.19 4.27 -23.08
CA THR A 6 -11.65 2.94 -22.80
C THR A 6 -10.51 2.72 -23.77
N THR A 7 -9.39 3.42 -23.53
CA THR A 7 -8.14 3.13 -24.21
C THR A 7 -7.72 1.70 -23.84
N PRO A 8 -6.97 0.99 -24.70
CA PRO A 8 -6.46 -0.35 -24.39
C PRO A 8 -5.68 -0.44 -23.06
N LEU A 9 -5.16 0.69 -22.59
CA LEU A 9 -4.46 0.84 -21.32
C LEU A 9 -5.40 0.95 -20.11
N HIS A 10 -6.70 1.18 -20.29
CA HIS A 10 -7.66 1.41 -19.21
C HIS A 10 -7.72 0.27 -18.19
N GLY A 11 -7.73 -0.99 -18.64
CA GLY A 11 -7.71 -2.16 -17.75
C GLY A 11 -6.42 -2.22 -16.92
N PRO A 12 -5.24 -2.27 -17.56
CA PRO A 12 -3.96 -2.27 -16.85
C PRO A 12 -3.75 -1.07 -15.93
N VAL A 13 -4.15 0.14 -16.35
CA VAL A 13 -4.00 1.35 -15.52
C VAL A 13 -4.91 1.30 -14.30
N ALA A 14 -6.16 0.84 -14.44
CA ALA A 14 -7.07 0.72 -13.31
C ALA A 14 -6.51 -0.23 -12.22
N GLU A 15 -6.02 -1.39 -12.62
CA GLU A 15 -5.40 -2.37 -11.71
C GLU A 15 -4.14 -1.79 -11.04
N ILE A 16 -3.29 -1.08 -11.79
CA ILE A 16 -2.11 -0.42 -11.22
C ILE A 16 -2.53 0.67 -10.23
N THR A 17 -3.51 1.50 -10.57
CA THR A 17 -3.95 2.59 -9.71
C THR A 17 -4.55 2.07 -8.42
N GLU A 18 -5.34 1.00 -8.46
CA GLU A 18 -5.92 0.38 -7.26
C GLU A 18 -4.82 -0.11 -6.31
N ARG A 19 -3.81 -0.82 -6.84
CA ARG A 19 -2.65 -1.29 -6.06
C ARG A 19 -1.84 -0.14 -5.45
N VAL A 20 -1.73 1.00 -6.14
CA VAL A 20 -1.04 2.18 -5.62
C VAL A 20 -1.85 2.85 -4.50
N TYR A 21 -3.18 2.90 -4.61
CA TYR A 21 -4.02 3.40 -3.52
C TYR A 21 -3.89 2.56 -2.26
N GLU A 22 -3.91 1.23 -2.38
CA GLU A 22 -3.70 0.30 -1.25
C GLU A 22 -2.36 0.56 -0.53
N GLU A 23 -1.29 0.71 -1.30
CA GLU A 23 0.05 1.02 -0.79
C GLU A 23 0.08 2.38 -0.08
N LEU A 24 -0.59 3.40 -0.62
CA LEU A 24 -0.67 4.73 -0.02
C LEU A 24 -1.47 4.72 1.29
N GLU A 25 -2.54 3.92 1.41
CA GLU A 25 -3.30 3.80 2.65
C GLU A 25 -2.47 3.17 3.76
N VAL A 26 -1.71 2.10 3.47
CA VAL A 26 -0.77 1.51 4.43
C VAL A 26 0.31 2.52 4.85
N LEU A 27 0.87 3.28 3.90
CA LEU A 27 1.85 4.32 4.21
C LEU A 27 1.27 5.49 5.00
N HIS A 28 -0.02 5.77 4.84
CA HIS A 28 -0.72 6.81 5.60
C HIS A 28 -0.97 6.36 7.04
N ALA A 29 -1.37 5.09 7.24
CA ALA A 29 -1.50 4.48 8.56
C ALA A 29 -0.15 4.29 9.27
N LEU A 30 0.95 4.22 8.51
CA LEU A 30 2.34 4.19 9.00
C LEU A 30 2.91 5.59 9.22
N ASP A 31 2.21 6.41 10.00
CA ASP A 31 2.71 7.69 10.50
C ASP A 31 3.79 7.49 11.59
N GLU A 32 3.63 6.45 12.41
CA GLU A 32 4.60 5.94 13.38
C GLU A 32 4.90 4.45 13.15
N PRO A 33 6.05 3.93 13.65
CA PRO A 33 6.35 2.50 13.60
C PRO A 33 5.25 1.67 14.26
N LYS A 34 4.55 0.81 13.51
CA LYS A 34 3.44 -0.01 14.01
C LYS A 34 3.62 -1.47 13.64
N SER A 35 3.01 -2.38 14.40
CA SER A 35 3.02 -3.80 14.01
C SER A 35 2.03 -4.05 12.88
N VAL A 36 2.19 -5.16 12.16
CA VAL A 36 1.23 -5.58 11.13
C VAL A 36 -0.18 -5.79 11.74
N ALA A 37 -0.26 -6.21 13.00
CA ALA A 37 -1.54 -6.36 13.71
C ALA A 37 -2.23 -5.02 13.99
N ASP A 38 -1.45 -3.98 14.31
CA ASP A 38 -2.00 -2.63 14.51
C ASP A 38 -2.53 -2.07 13.18
N LEU A 39 -1.79 -2.28 12.08
CA LEU A 39 -2.23 -1.90 10.73
C LEU A 39 -3.50 -2.62 10.30
N GLN A 40 -3.63 -3.91 10.62
CA GLN A 40 -4.86 -4.67 10.35
C GLN A 40 -6.07 -4.06 11.05
N GLN A 41 -5.92 -3.65 12.32
CA GLN A 41 -7.01 -3.05 13.09
C GLN A 41 -7.37 -1.65 12.60
N GLU A 42 -6.37 -0.85 12.21
CA GLU A 42 -6.57 0.52 11.74
C GLU A 42 -7.20 0.57 10.34
N LEU A 43 -6.78 -0.33 9.45
CA LEU A 43 -7.27 -0.42 8.08
C LEU A 43 -8.53 -1.31 7.95
N ASP A 44 -8.87 -2.07 8.99
CA ASP A 44 -9.90 -3.12 8.96
C ASP A 44 -9.69 -4.14 7.82
N TRP A 45 -8.42 -4.47 7.56
CA TRP A 45 -8.01 -5.34 6.45
C TRP A 45 -7.53 -6.71 6.91
N PRO A 46 -7.69 -7.75 6.07
CA PRO A 46 -7.13 -9.06 6.33
C PRO A 46 -5.62 -9.01 6.55
N ALA A 47 -5.15 -9.84 7.47
CA ALA A 47 -3.73 -9.97 7.77
C ALA A 47 -2.86 -10.29 6.55
N ALA A 48 -3.40 -11.13 5.66
CA ALA A 48 -2.73 -11.53 4.43
C ALA A 48 -2.52 -10.34 3.48
N ASP A 49 -3.52 -9.48 3.34
CA ASP A 49 -3.49 -8.34 2.42
C ASP A 49 -2.51 -7.27 2.92
N VAL A 50 -2.56 -6.95 4.22
CA VAL A 50 -1.59 -6.04 4.84
C VAL A 50 -0.16 -6.58 4.71
N GLN A 51 0.05 -7.88 4.94
CA GLN A 51 1.37 -8.49 4.77
C GLN A 51 1.86 -8.42 3.32
N GLU A 52 0.99 -8.66 2.35
CA GLU A 52 1.35 -8.54 0.94
C GLU A 52 1.77 -7.11 0.61
N ILE A 53 0.98 -6.11 1.05
CA ILE A 53 1.26 -4.70 0.79
C ILE A 53 2.57 -4.27 1.45
N VAL A 54 2.80 -4.65 2.72
CA VAL A 54 4.06 -4.38 3.42
C VAL A 54 5.24 -4.99 2.67
N ARG A 55 5.12 -6.22 2.14
CA ARG A 55 6.17 -6.84 1.32
C ARG A 55 6.43 -6.05 0.05
N ARG A 56 5.39 -5.60 -0.66
CA ARG A 56 5.52 -4.77 -1.87
C ARG A 56 6.19 -3.43 -1.56
N LEU A 57 5.88 -2.83 -0.42
CA LEU A 57 6.50 -1.58 0.04
C LEU A 57 7.96 -1.78 0.47
N GLU A 58 8.29 -2.93 1.05
CA GLU A 58 9.66 -3.30 1.41
C GLU A 58 10.50 -3.55 0.15
N GLU A 59 9.96 -4.24 -0.86
CA GLU A 59 10.58 -4.42 -2.19
C GLU A 59 10.89 -3.07 -2.88
N LYS A 60 10.15 -2.01 -2.54
CA LYS A 60 10.33 -0.64 -3.04
C LYS A 60 11.20 0.23 -2.12
N ASP A 61 11.82 -0.33 -1.08
CA ASP A 61 12.60 0.40 -0.06
C ASP A 61 11.80 1.55 0.61
N THR A 62 10.46 1.47 0.59
CA THR A 62 9.58 2.52 1.12
C THR A 62 9.29 2.30 2.60
N VAL A 63 9.24 1.03 3.03
CA VAL A 63 9.15 0.61 4.43
C VAL A 63 10.26 -0.38 4.76
N ALA A 64 10.53 -0.58 6.05
CA ALA A 64 11.38 -1.65 6.54
C ALA A 64 10.72 -2.31 7.74
N VAL A 65 10.90 -3.63 7.89
CA VAL A 65 10.43 -4.35 9.07
C VAL A 65 11.58 -4.51 10.06
N THR A 66 11.56 -3.71 11.13
CA THR A 66 12.57 -3.75 12.21
C THR A 66 11.90 -4.27 13.48
N ASP A 67 12.45 -5.32 14.10
CA ASP A 67 11.92 -5.90 15.35
C ASP A 67 10.41 -6.24 15.30
N GLY A 68 9.91 -6.67 14.14
CA GLY A 68 8.50 -7.01 13.93
C GLY A 68 7.56 -5.79 13.83
N ARG A 69 8.12 -4.58 13.75
CA ARG A 69 7.39 -3.33 13.47
C ARG A 69 7.72 -2.87 12.06
N VAL A 70 6.71 -2.37 11.36
CA VAL A 70 6.86 -1.76 10.05
C VAL A 70 7.20 -0.28 10.27
N GLU A 71 8.31 0.15 9.70
CA GLU A 71 8.86 1.50 9.79
C GLU A 71 8.89 2.13 8.40
N ARG A 72 8.42 3.37 8.28
CA ARG A 72 8.51 4.11 7.01
C ARG A 72 9.93 4.61 6.78
N ARG A 73 10.53 4.30 5.63
CA ARG A 73 11.89 4.73 5.25
C ARG A 73 11.91 5.98 4.38
N SER A 74 10.99 6.06 3.42
CA SER A 74 10.95 7.15 2.44
C SER A 74 9.58 7.83 2.41
N THR A 75 9.59 9.17 2.44
CA THR A 75 8.40 10.00 2.16
C THR A 75 8.25 10.32 0.67
N THR A 76 9.25 9.98 -0.15
CA THR A 76 9.24 10.24 -1.60
C THR A 76 8.76 9.00 -2.34
N ILE A 77 7.54 9.10 -2.88
CA ILE A 77 6.93 8.19 -3.86
C ILE A 77 6.93 8.92 -5.20
#